data_AF-A0A6A3J5I0-F1
#
_entry.id   AF-A0A6A3J5I0-F1
#
_cell.length_a   1.000
_cell.length_b   1.000
_cell.length_c   1.000
_cell.angle_alpha   90.00
_cell.angle_beta   90.00
_cell.angle_gamma   90.00
#
_symmetry.space_group_name_H-M   'P 1'
#
loop_
_entity.id
_entity.type
_entity.pdbx_description
1 polymer ?
#
loop_
_entity_poly.entity_id
_entity_poly.type
_entity_poly.pdbx_seq_one_letter_code
_entity_poly.pdbx_strand_id
1 'polypeptide(L)' 'MRTKTIKTMEDWELFLNNTTFALRAAHQSMTNASPAQQAFGRDMIFDMKHETNWVDEHRRKVEQIKKNNLRENNKRVNWE' A
#
# COMPACT_ATOMS: atom_id res chain seq x y z
N MET A 1 11.98 14.38 -11.65
CA MET A 1 10.94 15.09 -10.88
C MET A 1 11.55 16.36 -10.32
N ARG A 2 10.97 17.54 -10.59
CA ARG A 2 11.45 18.81 -10.04
C ARG A 2 11.01 18.90 -8.58
N THR A 3 11.95 19.00 -7.65
CA THR A 3 11.64 19.23 -6.23
C THR A 3 11.00 20.61 -6.07
N LYS A 4 9.67 20.65 -5.92
CA LYS A 4 8.97 21.86 -5.49
C LYS A 4 9.36 22.11 -4.03
N THR A 5 9.85 23.30 -3.73
CA THR A 5 10.06 23.72 -2.34
C THR A 5 8.69 24.02 -1.72
N ILE A 6 8.38 23.37 -0.61
CA ILE A 6 7.14 23.59 0.15
C ILE A 6 7.40 24.75 1.12
N LYS A 7 6.72 25.88 0.94
CA LYS A 7 6.93 27.08 1.78
C LYS A 7 5.65 27.63 2.39
N THR A 8 4.54 27.58 1.66
CA THR A 8 3.25 28.15 2.10
C THR A 8 2.33 27.08 2.69
N MET A 9 1.26 27.52 3.35
CA MET A 9 0.18 26.61 3.79
C MET A 9 -0.45 25.89 2.59
N GLU A 10 -0.72 26.62 1.50
CA GLU A 10 -1.28 26.07 0.25
C GLU A 10 -0.38 24.99 -0.36
N ASP A 11 0.95 25.16 -0.30
CA ASP A 11 1.89 24.13 -0.78
C ASP A 11 1.74 22.84 0.04
N TRP A 12 1.58 22.95 1.36
CA TRP A 12 1.37 21.81 2.26
C TRP A 12 0.03 21.13 2.02
N GLU A 13 -1.04 21.91 1.85
CA GLU A 13 -2.37 21.37 1.54
C GLU A 13 -2.35 20.58 0.23
N LEU A 14 -1.73 21.13 -0.81
CA LEU A 14 -1.59 20.44 -2.09
C LEU A 14 -0.73 19.17 -1.96
N PHE A 15 0.39 19.25 -1.24
CA PHE A 15 1.26 18.10 -1.01
C PHE A 15 0.55 16.98 -0.26
N LEU A 16 -0.16 17.30 0.83
CA LEU A 16 -0.89 16.33 1.62
C LEU A 16 -2.06 15.74 0.83
N ASN A 17 -2.80 16.55 0.08
CA ASN A 17 -3.87 16.06 -0.77
C ASN A 17 -3.33 15.05 -1.81
N ASN A 18 -2.28 15.42 -2.54
CA ASN A 18 -1.67 14.55 -3.56
C ASN A 18 -1.09 13.27 -2.96
N THR A 19 -0.40 13.38 -1.83
CA THR A 19 0.16 12.22 -1.11
C THR A 19 -0.96 11.28 -0.64
N THR A 20 -2.03 11.82 -0.09
CA THR A 20 -3.16 11.03 0.41
C THR A 20 -3.94 10.38 -0.73
N PHE A 21 -4.05 11.04 -1.89
CA PHE A 21 -4.60 10.42 -3.09
C PHE A 21 -3.73 9.25 -3.58
N ALA A 22 -2.41 9.48 -3.71
CA ALA A 22 -1.47 8.47 -4.15
C ALA A 22 -1.47 7.24 -3.23
N LEU A 23 -1.48 7.45 -1.91
CA LEU A 23 -1.54 6.36 -0.92
C LEU A 23 -2.80 5.50 -1.06
N ARG A 24 -3.95 6.12 -1.29
CA ARG A 24 -5.24 5.42 -1.39
C ARG A 24 -5.44 4.71 -2.73
N ALA A 25 -4.88 5.26 -3.81
CA ALA A 25 -4.97 4.70 -5.15
C ALA A 25 -3.88 3.66 -5.47
N ALA A 26 -2.77 3.66 -4.74
CA ALA A 26 -1.66 2.75 -4.98
C ALA A 26 -2.06 1.28 -4.77
N HIS A 27 -1.69 0.42 -5.72
CA HIS A 27 -1.85 -1.03 -5.62
C HIS A 27 -0.84 -1.61 -4.63
N GLN A 28 -1.32 -2.43 -3.70
CA GLN A 28 -0.48 -3.12 -2.73
C GLN A 28 -0.33 -4.60 -3.12
N SER A 29 0.91 -5.05 -3.31
CA SER A 29 1.20 -6.43 -3.71
C SER A 29 0.82 -7.48 -2.65
N MET A 30 0.80 -7.10 -1.37
CA MET A 30 0.40 -7.96 -0.26
C MET A 30 -1.08 -8.35 -0.35
N THR A 31 -1.94 -7.38 -0.66
CA THR A 31 -3.41 -7.54 -0.67
C THR A 31 -4.00 -7.59 -2.07
N ASN A 32 -3.21 -7.31 -3.11
CA ASN A 32 -3.59 -7.21 -4.53
C ASN A 32 -4.78 -6.28 -4.78
N ALA A 33 -4.91 -5.25 -3.94
CA ALA A 33 -5.93 -4.22 -4.03
C ALA A 33 -5.36 -2.89 -3.56
N SER A 34 -6.00 -1.78 -3.93
CA SER A 34 -5.70 -0.48 -3.34
C SER A 34 -6.47 -0.28 -2.03
N PRO A 35 -5.96 0.55 -1.09
CA PRO A 35 -6.69 0.83 0.15
C PRO A 35 -8.12 1.36 -0.08
N ALA A 36 -8.32 2.17 -1.11
CA ALA A 36 -9.65 2.68 -1.43
C ALA A 36 -10.60 1.59 -1.95
N GLN A 37 -10.09 0.66 -2.76
CA GLN A 37 -10.85 -0.52 -3.20
C GLN A 37 -11.31 -1.36 -2.00
N GLN A 38 -10.44 -1.56 -1.00
CA GLN A 38 -10.77 -2.32 0.20
C GLN A 38 -11.76 -1.62 1.13
N ALA A 39 -11.61 -0.31 1.31
CA ALA A 39 -12.44 0.46 2.23
C ALA A 39 -13.82 0.82 1.64
N PHE A 40 -13.87 1.16 0.35
CA PHE A 40 -15.05 1.74 -0.30
C PHE A 40 -15.62 0.86 -1.42
N GLY A 41 -14.97 -0.25 -1.79
CA GLY A 41 -15.47 -1.14 -2.84
C GLY A 41 -15.45 -0.53 -4.24
N ARG A 42 -14.62 0.50 -4.48
CA ARG A 42 -14.50 1.19 -5.78
C ARG A 42 -13.07 1.64 -6.03
N ASP A 43 -12.66 1.62 -7.28
CA ASP A 43 -11.37 2.14 -7.71
C ASP A 43 -11.33 3.68 -7.72
N MET A 44 -10.18 4.27 -7.39
CA MET A 44 -10.03 5.74 -7.35
C MET A 44 -9.68 6.35 -8.70
N ILE A 45 -9.13 5.56 -9.63
CA ILE A 45 -8.69 6.01 -10.95
C ILE A 45 -9.77 5.72 -11.99
N PHE A 46 -10.39 4.54 -11.92
CA PHE A 46 -11.40 4.08 -12.85
C PHE A 46 -12.77 3.91 -12.20
N ASP A 47 -13.84 4.09 -12.98
CA ASP A 47 -15.20 3.74 -12.55
C ASP A 47 -15.40 2.22 -12.59
N MET A 48 -14.81 1.53 -11.62
CA MET A 48 -14.92 0.09 -11.47
C MET A 48 -15.31 -0.26 -10.04
N LYS A 49 -16.33 -1.11 -9.91
CA LYS A 49 -16.66 -1.75 -8.64
C LYS A 49 -15.57 -2.76 -8.28
N HIS A 50 -15.18 -2.78 -7.02
CA HIS A 50 -14.28 -3.78 -6.45
C HIS A 50 -15.01 -4.56 -5.36
N GLU A 51 -14.84 -5.88 -5.36
CA GLU A 51 -15.30 -6.75 -4.29
C GLU A 51 -14.11 -7.52 -3.74
N THR A 52 -13.80 -7.29 -2.47
CA THR A 52 -12.64 -7.88 -1.83
C THR A 52 -12.96 -9.28 -1.34
N ASN A 53 -12.26 -10.29 -1.87
CA ASN A 53 -12.23 -11.61 -1.22
C ASN A 53 -11.26 -11.58 -0.03
N TRP A 54 -11.82 -11.32 1.16
CA TRP A 54 -11.07 -11.22 2.41
C TRP A 54 -10.31 -12.51 2.77
N VAL A 55 -10.85 -13.68 2.41
CA VAL A 55 -10.21 -14.97 2.68
C VAL A 55 -8.92 -15.12 1.85
N ASP A 56 -9.01 -14.82 0.56
CA ASP A 56 -7.86 -14.87 -0.34
C ASP A 56 -6.84 -13.77 -0.02
N GLU A 57 -7.28 -12.58 0.38
CA GLU A 57 -6.40 -11.52 0.86
C GLU A 57 -5.61 -11.94 2.09
N HIS A 58 -6.30 -12.46 3.11
CA HIS A 58 -5.68 -12.93 4.33
C HIS A 58 -4.66 -14.04 4.05
N ARG A 59 -5.03 -15.02 3.20
CA ARG A 59 -4.13 -16.10 2.79
C ARG A 59 -2.84 -15.54 2.16
N ARG A 60 -2.96 -14.64 1.19
CA ARG A 60 -1.80 -14.03 0.50
C ARG A 60 -0.91 -13.24 1.45
N LYS A 61 -1.51 -12.47 2.36
CA LYS A 61 -0.77 -11.74 3.39
C LYS A 61 0.05 -12.70 4.26
N VAL A 62 -0.56 -13.78 4.76
CA VAL A 62 0.11 -14.77 5.61
C VAL A 62 1.24 -15.47 4.85
N GLU A 63 1.01 -15.87 3.60
CA GLU A 63 2.02 -16.49 2.74
C GLU A 63 3.23 -15.57 2.51
N GLN A 64 2.99 -14.30 2.20
CA GLN A 64 4.08 -13.32 2.02
C GLN A 64 4.85 -13.07 3.32
N ILE A 65 4.16 -12.97 4.46
CA ILE A 65 4.82 -12.85 5.77
C ILE A 65 5.72 -14.06 6.02
N LYS A 66 5.21 -15.28 5.81
CA LYS A 66 5.98 -16.52 5.98
C LYS A 66 7.22 -16.53 5.06
N LYS A 67 7.05 -16.16 3.80
CA LYS A 67 8.15 -16.07 2.82
C LYS A 67 9.22 -15.06 3.25
N ASN A 68 8.81 -13.88 3.72
CA ASN A 68 9.72 -12.85 4.17
C ASN A 68 10.46 -13.27 5.45
N ASN A 69 9.75 -13.85 6.42
CA ASN A 69 10.35 -14.38 7.65
C ASN A 69 11.39 -15.46 7.35
N LEU A 70 11.10 -16.41 6.45
CA LEU A 70 12.08 -17.42 6.05
C LEU A 70 13.31 -16.79 5.41
N ARG A 71 13.13 -15.82 4.50
CA ARG A 71 14.23 -15.10 3.86
C ARG A 71 15.11 -14.36 4.86
N GLU A 72 14.50 -13.70 5.84
CA GLU A 72 15.22 -12.96 6.88
C GLU A 72 15.91 -13.89 7.88
N ASN A 73 15.23 -14.97 8.29
CA ASN A 73 15.79 -15.96 9.21
C ASN A 73 16.98 -16.71 8.63
N ASN A 74 17.01 -16.95 7.31
CA ASN A 74 18.17 -17.57 6.65
C ASN A 74 19.45 -16.74 6.76
N LYS A 75 19.35 -15.44 7.10
CA LYS A 75 20.51 -14.56 7.32
C LYS A 75 20.89 -14.45 8.79
N ARG A 76 20.19 -15.14 9.71
CA ARG A 76 20.53 -15.10 11.13
C ARG A 76 21.83 -15.86 11.35
N VAL A 77 22.79 -15.18 11.95
CA VAL A 77 24.00 -15.79 12.50
C VAL A 77 23.71 -16.29 13.92
N ASN A 78 24.34 -17.40 14.29
CA ASN A 78 24.35 -17.81 15.69
C ASN A 78 25.15 -16.78 16.49
N TRP A 79 24.68 -16.49 17.69
CA TRP A 79 25.45 -15.71 18.65
C TRP A 79 26.53 -16.62 19.23
N GLU A 80 27.79 -16.17 19.20
CA GLU A 80 28.92 -16.73 19.96
C GLU A 80 29.24 -15.82 21.14
#